data_AF-A0A1U7YP20-F1
#
_entry.id   AF-A0A1U7YP20-F1
#
_cell.length_a   1.000
_cell.length_b   1.000
_cell.length_c   1.000
_cell.angle_alpha   90.00
_cell.angle_beta   90.00
_cell.angle_gamma   90.00
#
_symmetry.space_group_name_H-M   'P 1'
#
loop_
_entity.id
_entity.type
_entity.pdbx_description
1 polymer ?
#
loop_
_entity_poly.entity_id
_entity_poly.type
_entity_poly.pdbx_seq_one_letter_code
_entity_poly.pdbx_strand_id
1 'polypeptide(L)'
;MIIAGFTGQLKGWWDNYLTQDQRFQIINATKTEDDKIVQNSVYSLIMNIIEHFSGRWSDNSETIRIMLQNLRCKTLPSFRWYKDVFLSRVMELPGSNSTHWKSKFIDGLPPLFAERIRKVLRGTRMSIDYNNYSYGKLFSVCIQEGLALCNEIKLNQQIKKHRLTERQQLGEFCEQFAIDIPSQRKKSHKKDFKKKKGSLEKRHEKTQRRKAFHKARKGFIKSKNPQACYKCGRVGHYAKDCKIKDKIK
;
A
#
# COMPACT_ATOMS: atom_id res chain seq x y z
N MET A 1 -19.56 -14.20 48.71
CA MET A 1 -20.05 -12.94 48.11
C MET A 1 -19.46 -12.84 46.69
N ILE A 2 -20.28 -12.66 45.65
CA ILE A 2 -19.83 -12.63 44.23
C ILE A 2 -18.78 -11.54 43.91
N ILE A 3 -18.59 -10.59 44.82
CA ILE A 3 -17.70 -9.42 44.69
C ILE A 3 -16.41 -9.52 45.54
N ALA A 4 -16.21 -10.61 46.30
CA ALA A 4 -15.12 -10.70 47.29
C ALA A 4 -13.70 -10.63 46.69
N GLY A 5 -13.56 -10.85 45.38
CA GLY A 5 -12.29 -10.76 44.65
C GLY A 5 -12.08 -9.44 43.89
N PHE A 6 -12.99 -8.46 44.00
CA PHE A 6 -12.84 -7.20 43.26
C PHE A 6 -11.70 -6.36 43.83
N THR A 7 -10.77 -5.98 42.96
CA THR A 7 -9.64 -5.09 43.28
C THR A 7 -9.49 -4.01 42.21
N GLY A 8 -8.79 -2.92 42.54
CA GLY A 8 -8.49 -1.84 41.59
C GLY A 8 -9.76 -1.21 40.99
N GLN A 9 -9.80 -1.12 39.65
CA GLN A 9 -10.87 -0.47 38.90
C GLN A 9 -12.24 -1.12 39.11
N LEU A 10 -12.31 -2.45 39.20
CA LEU A 10 -13.57 -3.16 39.44
C LEU A 10 -14.14 -2.87 40.82
N LYS A 11 -13.27 -2.79 41.84
CA LYS A 11 -13.68 -2.42 43.20
C LYS A 11 -14.16 -0.98 43.25
N GLY A 12 -13.42 -0.05 42.64
CA GLY A 12 -13.80 1.36 42.57
C GLY A 12 -15.13 1.58 41.83
N TRP A 13 -15.36 0.84 40.74
CA TRP A 13 -16.64 0.85 40.04
C TRP A 13 -17.78 0.35 40.93
N TRP A 14 -17.59 -0.80 41.58
CA TRP A 14 -18.61 -1.38 42.45
C TRP A 14 -18.91 -0.50 43.66
N ASP A 15 -17.89 0.01 44.36
CA ASP A 15 -18.05 0.73 45.63
C ASP A 15 -18.37 2.22 45.49
N ASN A 16 -17.93 2.88 44.40
CA ASN A 16 -18.04 4.34 44.27
C ASN A 16 -18.91 4.78 43.07
N TYR A 17 -19.02 3.98 42.01
CA TYR A 17 -19.76 4.37 40.80
C TYR A 17 -21.20 3.87 40.82
N LEU A 18 -21.42 2.60 41.16
CA LEU A 18 -22.77 2.02 41.21
C LEU A 18 -23.57 2.55 42.41
N THR A 19 -24.83 2.92 42.19
CA THR A 19 -25.75 3.25 43.29
C THR A 19 -26.19 2.00 44.05
N GLN A 20 -26.71 2.18 45.26
CA GLN A 20 -27.20 1.07 46.07
C GLN A 20 -28.32 0.28 45.36
N ASP A 21 -29.20 0.98 44.65
CA ASP A 21 -30.29 0.35 43.89
C ASP A 21 -29.76 -0.49 42.72
N GLN A 22 -28.74 -0.01 42.01
CA GLN A 22 -28.10 -0.78 40.93
C GLN A 22 -27.42 -2.03 41.46
N ARG A 23 -26.72 -1.94 42.60
CA ARG A 23 -26.11 -3.10 43.25
C ARG A 23 -27.18 -4.12 43.67
N PHE A 24 -28.31 -3.64 44.20
CA PHE A 24 -29.43 -4.49 44.58
C PHE A 24 -30.04 -5.20 43.38
N GLN A 25 -30.25 -4.50 42.27
CA GLN A 25 -30.75 -5.09 41.02
C GLN A 25 -29.81 -6.16 40.46
N ILE A 26 -28.50 -5.95 40.53
CA ILE A 26 -27.50 -6.92 40.06
C ILE A 26 -27.47 -8.17 40.95
N ILE A 27 -27.48 -7.99 42.28
CA ILE A 27 -27.42 -9.10 43.24
C ILE A 27 -28.69 -9.96 43.19
N ASN A 28 -29.85 -9.34 42.99
CA ASN A 28 -31.15 -10.01 43.00
C ASN A 28 -31.68 -10.35 41.59
N ALA A 29 -30.84 -10.23 40.56
CA ALA A 29 -31.23 -10.61 39.22
C ALA A 29 -31.63 -12.09 39.18
N THR A 30 -32.77 -12.39 38.57
CA THR A 30 -33.30 -13.74 38.40
C THR A 30 -33.60 -14.01 36.93
N LYS A 31 -33.61 -15.29 36.55
CA LYS A 31 -34.00 -15.77 35.23
C LYS A 31 -35.04 -16.88 35.40
N THR A 32 -36.04 -16.91 34.52
CA THR A 32 -37.00 -18.01 34.45
C THR A 32 -36.43 -19.12 33.57
N GLU A 33 -36.31 -20.32 34.12
CA GLU A 33 -35.87 -21.53 33.43
C GLU A 33 -36.79 -22.67 33.86
N ASP A 34 -37.47 -23.30 32.90
CA ASP A 34 -38.46 -24.37 33.12
C ASP A 34 -39.50 -24.06 34.23
N ASP A 35 -40.19 -22.92 34.09
CA ASP A 35 -41.17 -22.39 35.06
C ASP A 35 -40.66 -22.17 36.49
N LYS A 36 -39.33 -22.23 36.69
CA LYS A 36 -38.67 -21.93 37.97
C LYS A 36 -37.87 -20.63 37.87
N ILE A 37 -37.97 -19.83 38.92
CA ILE A 37 -37.19 -18.60 39.06
C ILE A 37 -35.84 -18.97 39.70
N VAL A 38 -34.76 -18.85 38.94
CA VAL A 38 -33.39 -19.14 39.38
C VAL A 38 -32.60 -17.84 39.50
N GLN A 39 -31.71 -17.77 40.49
CA GLN A 39 -30.82 -16.61 40.68
C GLN A 39 -29.83 -16.49 39.52
N ASN A 40 -29.79 -15.33 38.87
CA ASN A 40 -28.96 -15.01 37.71
C ASN A 40 -28.01 -13.83 37.98
N SER A 41 -27.64 -13.66 39.24
CA SER A 41 -26.84 -12.53 39.72
C SER A 41 -25.43 -12.51 39.13
N VAL A 42 -24.84 -13.67 38.84
CA VAL A 42 -23.50 -13.78 38.22
C VAL A 42 -23.53 -13.31 36.78
N TYR A 43 -24.51 -13.76 35.98
CA TYR A 43 -24.68 -13.31 34.61
C TYR A 43 -24.94 -11.81 34.57
N SER A 44 -25.90 -11.32 35.37
CA SER A 44 -26.22 -9.89 35.46
C SER A 44 -25.01 -9.04 35.84
N LEU A 45 -24.19 -9.53 36.78
CA LEU A 45 -22.94 -8.87 37.18
C LEU A 45 -21.91 -8.82 36.04
N ILE A 46 -21.63 -9.95 35.39
CA ILE A 46 -20.70 -10.04 34.26
C ILE A 46 -21.14 -9.08 33.16
N MET A 47 -22.43 -9.09 32.88
CA MET A 47 -23.06 -8.24 31.90
C MET A 47 -22.90 -6.75 32.21
N ASN A 48 -23.20 -6.31 33.44
CA ASN A 48 -22.99 -4.92 33.84
C ASN A 48 -21.51 -4.50 33.80
N ILE A 49 -20.58 -5.41 34.13
CA ILE A 49 -19.13 -5.15 34.01
C ILE A 49 -18.76 -4.94 32.53
N ILE A 50 -19.20 -5.84 31.65
CA ILE A 50 -18.93 -5.71 30.21
C ILE A 50 -19.55 -4.42 29.69
N GLU A 51 -20.77 -4.07 30.11
CA GLU A 51 -21.45 -2.85 29.66
C GLU A 51 -20.69 -1.58 30.04
N HIS A 52 -20.22 -1.53 31.28
CA HIS A 52 -19.53 -0.35 31.81
C HIS A 52 -18.12 -0.18 31.23
N PHE A 53 -17.35 -1.27 31.15
CA PHE A 53 -15.94 -1.21 30.77
C PHE A 53 -15.70 -1.38 29.27
N SER A 54 -16.54 -2.17 28.59
CA SER A 54 -16.44 -2.42 27.14
C SER A 54 -17.47 -1.64 26.33
N GLY A 55 -18.40 -0.94 26.99
CA GLY A 55 -19.52 -0.25 26.34
C GLY A 55 -20.65 -1.22 25.97
N ARG A 56 -21.46 -0.91 24.96
CA ARG A 56 -22.60 -1.75 24.58
C ARG A 56 -22.15 -3.13 24.06
N TRP A 57 -22.88 -4.19 24.45
CA TRP A 57 -22.81 -5.50 23.80
C TRP A 57 -23.71 -5.58 22.56
N SER A 58 -24.27 -4.43 22.14
CA SER A 58 -25.00 -4.32 20.89
C SER A 58 -24.11 -4.82 19.77
N ASP A 59 -24.72 -5.56 18.86
CA ASP A 59 -24.07 -6.13 17.68
C ASP A 59 -23.11 -5.13 17.01
N ASN A 60 -21.81 -5.23 17.34
CA ASN A 60 -20.76 -4.42 16.72
C ASN A 60 -20.55 -4.81 15.26
N SER A 61 -21.33 -5.77 14.75
CA SER A 61 -21.26 -6.20 13.35
C SER A 61 -21.38 -5.04 12.39
N GLU A 62 -22.26 -4.06 12.63
CA GLU A 62 -22.39 -2.96 11.68
C GLU A 62 -21.15 -2.08 11.65
N THR A 63 -20.58 -1.76 12.81
CA THR A 63 -19.30 -1.03 12.89
C THR A 63 -18.16 -1.82 12.25
N ILE A 64 -18.09 -3.12 12.49
CA ILE A 64 -17.10 -4.01 11.90
C ILE A 64 -17.30 -4.11 10.38
N ARG A 65 -18.54 -4.19 9.89
CA ARG A 65 -18.90 -4.19 8.47
C ARG A 65 -18.40 -2.92 7.78
N ILE A 66 -18.70 -1.76 8.36
CA ILE A 66 -18.25 -0.46 7.85
C ILE A 66 -16.71 -0.38 7.86
N MET A 67 -16.07 -0.84 8.94
CA MET A 67 -14.60 -0.86 9.04
C MET A 67 -13.99 -1.74 7.94
N LEU A 68 -14.47 -2.98 7.77
CA LEU A 68 -14.00 -3.92 6.75
C LEU A 68 -14.28 -3.41 5.33
N GLN A 69 -15.40 -2.74 5.12
CA GLN A 69 -15.76 -2.13 3.84
C GLN A 69 -14.75 -1.07 3.42
N ASN A 70 -14.21 -0.32 4.39
CA ASN A 70 -13.22 0.73 4.19
C ASN A 70 -11.76 0.25 4.29
N LEU A 71 -11.52 -0.95 4.82
CA LEU A 71 -10.17 -1.50 4.97
C LEU A 71 -9.52 -1.75 3.60
N ARG A 72 -8.32 -1.20 3.39
CA ARG A 72 -7.53 -1.34 2.16
C ARG A 72 -6.06 -1.59 2.49
N CYS A 73 -5.44 -2.49 1.74
CA CYS A 73 -4.01 -2.74 1.72
C CYS A 73 -3.37 -1.78 0.72
N LYS A 74 -2.70 -0.73 1.22
CA LYS A 74 -2.08 0.29 0.35
C LYS A 74 -0.85 -0.23 -0.37
N THR A 75 -0.06 -1.08 0.28
CA THR A 75 1.21 -1.59 -0.25
C THR A 75 1.40 -3.06 0.10
N LEU A 76 2.11 -3.82 -0.73
CA LEU A 76 2.38 -5.24 -0.48
C LEU A 76 3.12 -5.51 0.85
N PRO A 77 4.07 -4.66 1.32
CA PRO A 77 4.65 -4.82 2.65
C PRO A 77 3.62 -4.77 3.80
N SER A 78 2.53 -4.02 3.63
CA SER A 78 1.42 -3.95 4.59
C SER A 78 0.46 -5.14 4.52
N PHE A 79 0.68 -6.11 3.62
CA PHE A 79 -0.21 -7.26 3.44
C PHE A 79 -0.38 -8.08 4.72
N ARG A 80 0.71 -8.30 5.49
CA ARG A 80 0.63 -9.07 6.75
C ARG A 80 -0.34 -8.42 7.74
N TRP A 81 -0.17 -7.11 7.98
CA TRP A 81 -1.07 -6.33 8.82
C TRP A 81 -2.51 -6.35 8.29
N TYR A 82 -2.68 -6.12 6.98
CA TYR A 82 -4.01 -6.15 6.36
C TYR A 82 -4.71 -7.49 6.55
N LYS A 83 -4.00 -8.61 6.31
CA LYS A 83 -4.51 -9.96 6.52
C LYS A 83 -4.94 -10.19 7.96
N ASP A 84 -4.10 -9.82 8.92
CA ASP A 84 -4.35 -10.07 10.34
C ASP A 84 -5.54 -9.24 10.85
N VAL A 85 -5.60 -7.95 10.49
CA VAL A 85 -6.72 -7.07 10.86
C VAL A 85 -8.02 -7.49 10.17
N PHE A 86 -7.99 -7.80 8.88
CA PHE A 86 -9.18 -8.26 8.18
C PHE A 86 -9.71 -9.56 8.81
N LEU A 87 -8.82 -10.51 9.08
CA LEU A 87 -9.18 -11.81 9.64
C LEU A 87 -9.71 -11.69 11.06
N SER A 88 -9.08 -10.89 11.92
CA SER A 88 -9.55 -10.74 13.30
C SER A 88 -10.97 -10.20 13.33
N ARG A 89 -11.26 -9.20 12.49
CA ARG A 89 -12.57 -8.53 12.46
C ARG A 89 -13.65 -9.33 11.74
N VAL A 90 -13.33 -10.00 10.63
CA VAL A 90 -14.34 -10.79 9.92
C VAL A 90 -14.79 -12.00 10.72
N MET A 91 -13.94 -12.55 11.58
CA MET A 91 -14.27 -13.70 12.43
C MET A 91 -15.23 -13.34 13.58
N GLU A 92 -15.37 -12.05 13.89
CA GLU A 92 -16.36 -11.54 14.86
C GLU A 92 -17.76 -11.38 14.23
N LEU A 93 -17.89 -11.45 12.90
CA LEU A 93 -19.17 -11.24 12.20
C LEU A 93 -20.02 -12.51 12.05
N PRO A 94 -21.35 -12.42 12.23
CA PRO A 94 -22.27 -13.44 11.76
C PRO A 94 -22.25 -13.49 10.23
N GLY A 95 -22.12 -14.70 9.67
CA GLY A 95 -21.98 -14.88 8.22
C GLY A 95 -20.59 -14.53 7.68
N SER A 96 -19.55 -14.65 8.52
CA SER A 96 -18.14 -14.50 8.13
C SER A 96 -17.76 -15.36 6.91
N ASN A 97 -18.33 -16.56 6.76
CA ASN A 97 -18.08 -17.44 5.61
C ASN A 97 -18.74 -17.00 4.28
N SER A 98 -19.39 -15.83 4.23
CA SER A 98 -20.05 -15.35 3.01
C SER A 98 -19.05 -15.05 1.86
N THR A 99 -19.52 -15.23 0.63
CA THR A 99 -18.76 -14.88 -0.59
C THR A 99 -18.42 -13.40 -0.65
N HIS A 100 -19.27 -12.55 -0.09
CA HIS A 100 -19.07 -11.11 -0.01
C HIS A 100 -17.73 -10.77 0.66
N TRP A 101 -17.46 -11.30 1.86
CA TRP A 101 -16.22 -10.99 2.57
C TRP A 101 -14.98 -11.57 1.88
N LYS A 102 -15.10 -12.73 1.25
CA LYS A 102 -14.02 -13.33 0.46
C LYS A 102 -13.67 -12.47 -0.76
N SER A 103 -14.67 -11.97 -1.49
CA SER A 103 -14.45 -11.01 -2.58
C SER A 103 -13.88 -9.69 -2.04
N LYS A 104 -14.46 -9.17 -0.96
CA LYS A 104 -14.07 -7.90 -0.32
C LYS A 104 -12.61 -7.89 0.12
N PHE A 105 -12.10 -9.04 0.58
CA PHE A 105 -10.69 -9.23 0.91
C PHE A 105 -9.80 -8.99 -0.32
N ILE A 106 -10.13 -9.61 -1.45
CA ILE A 106 -9.39 -9.44 -2.71
C ILE A 106 -9.50 -8.00 -3.23
N ASP A 107 -10.69 -7.40 -3.15
CA ASP A 107 -10.92 -6.00 -3.54
C ASP A 107 -10.20 -5.00 -2.64
N GLY A 108 -9.76 -5.44 -1.46
CA GLY A 108 -8.96 -4.62 -0.55
C GLY A 108 -7.48 -4.59 -0.89
N LEU A 109 -6.99 -5.46 -1.78
CA LEU A 109 -5.59 -5.54 -2.17
C LEU A 109 -5.21 -4.45 -3.19
N PRO A 110 -3.90 -4.15 -3.37
CA PRO A 110 -3.45 -3.23 -4.41
C PRO A 110 -3.99 -3.63 -5.80
N PRO A 111 -4.53 -2.71 -6.62
CA PRO A 111 -5.33 -3.07 -7.80
C PRO A 111 -4.68 -4.05 -8.78
N LEU A 112 -3.40 -3.85 -9.12
CA LEU A 112 -2.66 -4.74 -10.03
C LEU A 112 -2.46 -6.13 -9.43
N PHE A 113 -2.24 -6.19 -8.12
CA PHE A 113 -2.06 -7.44 -7.39
C PHE A 113 -3.38 -8.18 -7.20
N ALA A 114 -4.46 -7.46 -6.90
CA ALA A 114 -5.81 -8.00 -6.83
C ALA A 114 -6.20 -8.65 -8.16
N GLU A 115 -5.93 -8.01 -9.29
CA GLU A 115 -6.27 -8.56 -10.61
C GLU A 115 -5.48 -9.83 -10.93
N ARG A 116 -4.19 -9.85 -10.56
CA ARG A 116 -3.35 -11.05 -10.66
C ARG A 116 -3.93 -12.21 -9.85
N ILE A 117 -4.34 -11.96 -8.59
CA ILE A 117 -4.98 -12.99 -7.76
C ILE A 117 -6.31 -13.44 -8.35
N ARG A 118 -7.17 -12.50 -8.81
CA ARG A 118 -8.43 -12.86 -9.47
C ARG A 118 -8.22 -13.72 -10.70
N LYS A 119 -7.15 -13.50 -11.47
CA LYS A 119 -6.81 -14.34 -12.63
C LYS A 119 -6.50 -15.77 -12.20
N VAL A 120 -5.73 -15.94 -11.13
CA VAL A 120 -5.38 -17.26 -10.58
C VAL A 120 -6.60 -17.98 -10.00
N LEU A 121 -7.44 -17.26 -9.26
CA LEU A 121 -8.67 -17.82 -8.67
C LEU A 121 -9.72 -18.21 -9.73
N ARG A 122 -9.79 -17.48 -10.84
CA ARG A 122 -10.66 -17.82 -12.00
C ARG A 122 -10.14 -19.06 -12.73
N GLY A 123 -8.83 -19.19 -12.91
CA GLY A 123 -8.25 -20.24 -13.75
C GLY A 123 -8.84 -20.20 -15.16
N THR A 124 -9.42 -21.30 -15.61
CA THR A 124 -10.11 -21.42 -16.91
C THR A 124 -11.59 -21.00 -16.85
N ARG A 125 -12.13 -20.70 -15.65
CA ARG A 125 -13.54 -20.35 -15.46
C ARG A 125 -13.79 -18.88 -15.73
N MET A 126 -15.03 -18.56 -16.11
CA MET A 126 -15.46 -17.19 -16.42
C MET A 126 -15.65 -16.34 -15.15
N SER A 127 -15.97 -16.97 -14.01
CA SER A 127 -16.19 -16.31 -12.71
C SER A 127 -15.53 -17.07 -11.56
N ILE A 128 -15.28 -16.36 -10.44
CA ILE A 128 -14.72 -16.94 -9.22
C ILE A 128 -15.87 -17.42 -8.34
N ASP A 129 -15.93 -18.72 -8.08
CA ASP A 129 -16.83 -19.27 -7.07
C ASP A 129 -16.16 -19.24 -5.70
N TYR A 130 -16.41 -18.18 -4.94
CA TYR A 130 -15.84 -17.97 -3.60
C TYR A 130 -16.37 -18.95 -2.55
N ASN A 131 -17.45 -19.71 -2.81
CA ASN A 131 -17.97 -20.67 -1.83
C ASN A 131 -16.97 -21.81 -1.58
N ASN A 132 -16.23 -22.21 -2.62
CA ASN A 132 -15.24 -23.30 -2.55
C ASN A 132 -13.90 -22.89 -1.93
N TYR A 133 -13.73 -21.62 -1.56
CA TYR A 133 -12.49 -21.12 -0.98
C TYR A 133 -12.65 -20.85 0.51
N SER A 134 -11.74 -21.40 1.31
CA SER A 134 -11.53 -20.94 2.69
C SER A 134 -10.64 -19.70 2.71
N TYR A 135 -10.70 -18.91 3.79
CA TYR A 135 -9.77 -17.80 4.00
C TYR A 135 -8.31 -18.24 3.93
N GLY A 136 -7.98 -19.39 4.53
CA GLY A 136 -6.64 -19.98 4.45
C GLY A 136 -6.20 -20.22 3.00
N LYS A 137 -7.10 -20.74 2.15
CA LYS A 137 -6.78 -20.94 0.72
C LYS A 137 -6.57 -19.61 0.01
N LEU A 138 -7.41 -18.60 0.24
CA LEU A 138 -7.22 -17.27 -0.33
C LEU A 138 -5.88 -16.65 0.09
N PHE A 139 -5.52 -16.76 1.37
CA PHE A 139 -4.23 -16.26 1.88
C PHE A 139 -3.05 -16.99 1.25
N SER A 140 -3.15 -18.31 1.09
CA SER A 140 -2.10 -19.09 0.43
C SER A 140 -1.85 -18.63 -1.01
N VAL A 141 -2.92 -18.38 -1.77
CA VAL A 141 -2.82 -17.86 -3.15
C VAL A 141 -2.19 -16.47 -3.15
N CYS A 142 -2.61 -15.58 -2.24
CA CYS A 142 -2.00 -14.26 -2.11
C CYS A 142 -0.50 -14.33 -1.79
N ILE A 143 -0.10 -15.20 -0.87
CA ILE A 143 1.31 -15.35 -0.49
C ILE A 143 2.13 -15.93 -1.66
N GLN A 144 1.62 -16.97 -2.31
CA GLN A 144 2.28 -17.59 -3.47
C GLN A 144 2.47 -16.60 -4.62
N GLU A 145 1.43 -15.84 -4.97
CA GLU A 145 1.52 -14.80 -6.00
C GLU A 145 2.44 -13.64 -5.61
N GLY A 146 2.47 -13.27 -4.32
CA GLY A 146 3.40 -12.28 -3.81
C GLY A 146 4.87 -12.71 -3.96
N LEU A 147 5.17 -13.97 -3.65
CA LEU A 147 6.51 -14.55 -3.81
C LEU A 147 6.89 -14.70 -5.29
N ALA A 148 5.96 -15.16 -6.13
CA ALA A 148 6.18 -15.25 -7.58
C ALA A 148 6.50 -13.88 -8.20
N LEU A 149 5.74 -12.85 -7.83
CA LEU A 149 5.99 -11.47 -8.27
C LEU A 149 7.38 -10.96 -7.81
N CYS A 150 7.78 -11.29 -6.58
CA CYS A 150 9.11 -10.94 -6.08
C CYS A 150 10.22 -11.58 -6.93
N ASN A 151 10.07 -12.86 -7.27
CA ASN A 151 11.02 -13.58 -8.12
C ASN A 151 11.08 -13.01 -9.54
N GLU A 152 9.94 -12.67 -10.15
CA GLU A 152 9.87 -12.02 -11.46
C GLU A 152 10.58 -10.67 -11.47
N ILE A 153 10.36 -9.83 -10.44
CA ILE A 153 11.03 -8.54 -10.32
C ILE A 153 12.55 -8.74 -10.17
N LYS A 154 12.97 -9.70 -9.35
CA LYS A 154 14.38 -10.03 -9.14
C LYS A 154 15.05 -10.50 -10.44
N LEU A 155 14.39 -11.39 -11.18
CA LEU A 155 14.85 -11.87 -12.49
C LEU A 155 14.95 -10.72 -13.50
N ASN A 156 13.90 -9.88 -13.61
CA ASN A 156 13.89 -8.71 -14.49
C ASN A 156 15.00 -7.70 -14.15
N GLN A 157 15.32 -7.52 -12.87
CA GLN A 157 16.44 -6.68 -12.44
C GLN A 157 17.79 -7.29 -12.84
N GLN A 158 17.95 -8.62 -12.72
CA GLN A 158 19.15 -9.31 -13.18
C GLN A 158 19.34 -9.18 -14.69
N ILE A 159 18.29 -9.40 -15.50
CA ILE A 159 18.33 -9.23 -16.96
C ILE A 159 18.78 -7.82 -17.34
N LYS A 160 18.20 -6.79 -16.70
CA LYS A 160 18.59 -5.38 -16.91
C LYS A 160 20.04 -5.11 -16.49
N LYS A 161 20.52 -5.73 -15.40
CA LYS A 161 21.89 -5.56 -14.89
C LYS A 161 22.93 -6.21 -15.80
N HIS A 162 22.61 -7.36 -16.39
CA HIS A 162 23.51 -8.06 -17.32
C HIS A 162 23.58 -7.43 -18.71
N ARG A 163 22.80 -6.37 -19.02
CA ARG A 163 22.69 -5.76 -20.36
C ARG A 163 22.57 -6.80 -21.49
N LEU A 164 21.99 -7.95 -21.18
CA LEU A 164 21.69 -8.97 -22.17
C LEU A 164 20.59 -8.37 -23.03
N THR A 165 20.98 -7.75 -24.14
CA THR A 165 20.05 -7.46 -25.22
C THR A 165 19.31 -8.77 -25.50
N GLU A 166 17.99 -8.78 -25.39
CA GLU A 166 17.15 -9.96 -25.71
C GLU A 166 17.57 -10.62 -27.04
N ARG A 167 18.16 -9.82 -27.94
CA ARG A 167 18.77 -10.21 -29.22
C ARG A 167 20.01 -11.11 -29.15
N GLN A 168 20.79 -11.10 -28.07
CA GLN A 168 21.97 -11.97 -27.92
C GLN A 168 21.57 -13.36 -27.39
N GLN A 169 20.65 -13.43 -26.42
CA GLN A 169 20.19 -14.73 -25.90
C GLN A 169 19.26 -15.46 -26.87
N LEU A 170 18.34 -14.75 -27.54
CA LEU A 170 17.57 -15.36 -28.63
C LEU A 170 18.39 -15.48 -29.92
N GLY A 171 19.47 -14.72 -30.08
CA GLY A 171 20.34 -14.80 -31.25
C GLY A 171 21.01 -16.17 -31.34
N GLU A 172 21.75 -16.56 -30.28
CA GLU A 172 22.40 -17.88 -30.22
C GLU A 172 21.38 -19.03 -30.14
N PHE A 173 20.25 -18.84 -29.45
CA PHE A 173 19.21 -19.87 -29.36
C PHE A 173 18.47 -20.08 -30.69
N CYS A 174 18.13 -19.02 -31.44
CA CYS A 174 17.50 -19.17 -32.76
C CYS A 174 18.48 -19.66 -33.83
N GLU A 175 19.77 -19.33 -33.72
CA GLU A 175 20.83 -19.84 -34.59
C GLU A 175 21.02 -21.36 -34.40
N GLN A 176 20.84 -21.88 -33.18
CA GLN A 176 20.85 -23.32 -32.90
C GLN A 176 19.68 -24.12 -33.52
N PHE A 177 18.54 -23.49 -33.79
CA PHE A 177 17.35 -24.14 -34.36
C PHE A 177 17.03 -23.73 -35.80
N ALA A 178 17.96 -23.03 -36.49
CA ALA A 178 17.79 -22.52 -37.85
C ALA A 178 16.50 -21.69 -38.06
N ILE A 179 16.05 -20.98 -37.02
CA ILE A 179 14.93 -20.06 -37.13
C ILE A 179 15.51 -18.68 -37.46
N ASP A 180 15.48 -18.30 -38.73
CA ASP A 180 15.87 -16.96 -39.15
C ASP A 180 14.93 -15.93 -38.51
N ILE A 181 15.42 -15.22 -37.50
CA ILE A 181 14.77 -13.99 -37.03
C ILE A 181 14.84 -13.00 -38.21
N PRO A 182 13.72 -12.46 -38.72
CA PRO A 182 13.73 -11.44 -39.76
C PRO A 182 14.51 -10.24 -39.24
N SER A 183 15.76 -10.15 -39.66
CA SER A 183 16.64 -9.08 -39.31
C SER A 183 16.06 -7.82 -39.93
N GLN A 184 15.40 -6.96 -39.13
CA GLN A 184 15.32 -5.55 -39.49
C GLN A 184 16.72 -4.94 -39.35
N ARG A 185 17.63 -5.37 -40.24
CA ARG A 185 18.79 -4.58 -40.66
C ARG A 185 18.19 -3.37 -41.34
N LYS A 186 18.10 -2.24 -40.62
CA LYS A 186 18.17 -0.94 -41.29
C LYS A 186 19.46 -0.95 -42.10
N LYS A 187 19.35 -1.21 -43.40
CA LYS A 187 20.46 -1.11 -44.34
C LYS A 187 21.01 0.31 -44.23
N SER A 188 22.11 0.46 -43.50
CA SER A 188 22.99 1.61 -43.63
C SER A 188 23.59 1.54 -45.04
N HIS A 189 22.84 2.04 -46.02
CA HIS A 189 23.44 2.40 -47.29
C HIS A 189 24.33 3.60 -47.03
N LYS A 190 25.64 3.36 -46.89
CA LYS A 190 26.64 4.36 -47.27
C LYS A 190 26.32 4.75 -48.72
N LYS A 191 25.69 5.90 -48.91
CA LYS A 191 25.64 6.60 -50.20
C LYS A 191 26.51 7.82 -50.10
N ASP A 192 27.40 7.89 -51.07
CA ASP A 192 28.43 8.88 -51.26
C ASP A 192 27.89 10.32 -51.23
N PHE A 193 28.77 11.21 -50.78
CA PHE A 193 28.61 12.64 -50.79
C PHE A 193 28.17 13.17 -52.18
N LYS A 194 26.97 13.75 -52.26
CA LYS A 194 26.70 14.90 -53.13
C LYS A 194 26.03 16.03 -52.34
N LYS A 195 26.86 16.99 -51.92
CA LYS A 195 26.46 18.30 -51.38
C LYS A 195 25.56 19.02 -52.41
N LYS A 196 24.26 19.20 -52.11
CA LYS A 196 23.49 20.32 -52.69
C LYS A 196 23.85 21.59 -51.92
N LYS A 197 24.54 22.52 -52.59
CA LYS A 197 24.86 23.87 -52.10
C LYS A 197 23.55 24.61 -51.78
N GLY A 198 23.20 24.73 -50.49
CA GLY A 198 22.31 25.79 -50.01
C GLY A 198 23.14 27.05 -49.75
N SER A 199 22.67 28.21 -50.21
CA SER A 199 23.37 29.51 -50.15
C SER A 199 23.98 29.82 -48.78
N LEU A 200 25.21 30.37 -48.78
CA LEU A 200 26.00 30.72 -47.59
C LEU A 200 25.35 31.81 -46.73
N GLU A 201 24.46 32.63 -47.30
CA GLU A 201 23.87 33.79 -46.63
C GLU A 201 22.93 33.39 -45.48
N LYS A 202 22.09 32.35 -45.68
CA LYS A 202 21.15 31.88 -44.65
C LYS A 202 21.84 31.25 -43.43
N ARG A 203 23.09 30.79 -43.56
CA ARG A 203 23.86 30.18 -42.45
C ARG A 203 24.54 31.24 -41.59
N HIS A 204 24.92 32.38 -42.16
CA HIS A 204 25.60 33.44 -41.42
C HIS A 204 24.61 34.20 -40.51
N GLU A 205 23.40 34.48 -41.01
CA GLU A 205 22.34 35.18 -40.26
C GLU A 205 21.89 34.40 -39.01
N LYS A 206 21.71 33.07 -39.14
CA LYS A 206 21.30 32.21 -38.01
C LYS A 206 22.39 32.08 -36.93
N THR A 207 23.65 32.22 -37.31
CA THR A 207 24.81 32.15 -36.40
C THR A 207 25.02 33.49 -35.69
N GLN A 208 24.80 34.61 -36.37
CA GLN A 208 24.86 35.94 -35.76
C GLN A 208 23.74 36.17 -34.74
N ARG A 209 22.50 35.75 -35.03
CA ARG A 209 21.38 35.83 -34.07
C ARG A 209 21.65 35.03 -32.79
N ARG A 210 22.26 33.84 -32.89
CA ARG A 210 22.66 33.02 -31.73
C ARG A 210 23.79 33.65 -30.92
N LYS A 211 24.77 34.28 -31.57
CA LYS A 211 25.86 35.00 -30.90
C LYS A 211 25.37 36.27 -30.18
N ALA A 212 24.43 37.01 -30.77
CA ALA A 212 23.81 38.18 -30.14
C ALA A 212 23.03 37.81 -28.86
N PHE A 213 22.25 36.73 -28.90
CA PHE A 213 21.47 36.25 -27.75
C PHE A 213 22.37 35.80 -26.58
N HIS A 214 23.48 35.12 -26.88
CA HIS A 214 24.46 34.73 -25.86
C HIS A 214 25.22 35.92 -25.27
N LYS A 215 25.49 36.98 -26.05
CA LYS A 215 26.18 38.20 -25.58
C LYS A 215 25.29 39.03 -24.65
N ALA A 216 23.99 39.15 -24.95
CA ALA A 216 23.01 39.82 -24.09
C ALA A 216 22.84 39.10 -22.73
N ARG A 217 22.78 37.76 -22.73
CA ARG A 217 22.69 36.96 -21.50
C ARG A 217 23.96 37.04 -20.64
N LYS A 218 25.15 37.16 -21.24
CA LYS A 218 26.41 37.34 -20.51
C LYS A 218 26.53 38.73 -19.85
N GLY A 219 25.97 39.77 -20.48
CA GLY A 219 25.90 41.12 -19.90
C GLY A 219 25.03 41.19 -18.65
N PHE A 220 23.87 40.51 -18.67
CA PHE A 220 22.94 40.48 -17.54
C PHE A 220 23.46 39.70 -16.33
N ILE A 221 24.32 38.70 -16.55
CA ILE A 221 24.94 37.92 -15.46
C ILE A 221 26.14 38.65 -14.84
N LYS A 222 26.80 39.56 -15.58
CA LYS A 222 27.95 40.32 -15.08
C LYS A 222 27.57 41.46 -14.11
N SER A 223 26.29 41.85 -14.03
CA SER A 223 25.81 42.91 -13.12
C SER A 223 25.42 42.42 -11.72
N LYS A 224 25.47 41.11 -11.45
CA LYS A 224 25.34 40.55 -10.09
C LYS A 224 26.61 39.77 -9.77
N ASN A 225 27.40 40.27 -8.82
CA ASN A 225 28.69 39.71 -8.39
C ASN A 225 28.67 38.16 -8.28
N PRO A 226 29.30 37.44 -9.22
CA PRO A 226 29.18 35.97 -9.32
C PRO A 226 30.02 35.19 -8.30
N GLN A 227 30.63 35.85 -7.32
CA GLN A 227 31.51 35.27 -6.31
C GLN A 227 31.01 35.43 -4.87
N ALA A 228 29.82 36.00 -4.68
CA ALA A 228 29.19 36.11 -3.38
C ALA A 228 28.40 34.84 -3.04
N CYS A 229 28.57 34.31 -1.83
CA CYS A 229 27.82 33.18 -1.31
C CYS A 229 26.32 33.48 -1.32
N TYR A 230 25.53 32.60 -1.96
CA TYR A 230 24.09 32.79 -2.10
C TYR A 230 23.28 32.77 -0.78
N LYS A 231 23.87 32.30 0.33
CA LYS A 231 23.22 32.32 1.65
C LYS A 231 23.47 33.62 2.43
N CYS A 232 24.65 34.22 2.32
CA CYS A 232 25.07 35.35 3.18
C CYS A 232 25.59 36.59 2.43
N GLY A 233 25.73 36.52 1.11
CA GLY A 233 26.20 37.63 0.28
C GLY A 233 27.70 37.95 0.37
N ARG A 234 28.48 37.23 1.19
CA ARG A 234 29.93 37.46 1.32
C ARG A 234 30.72 36.67 0.27
N VAL A 235 31.80 37.26 -0.22
CA VAL A 235 32.71 36.64 -1.19
C VAL A 235 33.73 35.72 -0.51
N GLY A 236 34.29 34.75 -1.24
CA GLY A 236 35.38 33.88 -0.75
C GLY A 236 34.96 32.48 -0.30
N HIS A 237 33.68 32.12 -0.37
CA HIS A 237 33.18 30.75 -0.14
C HIS A 237 31.89 30.50 -0.92
N TYR A 238 31.58 29.22 -1.20
CA TYR A 238 30.32 28.83 -1.82
C TYR A 238 29.23 28.59 -0.75
N ALA A 239 27.96 28.61 -1.17
CA ALA A 239 26.80 28.45 -0.26
C ALA A 239 26.81 27.14 0.56
N LYS A 240 27.52 26.12 0.08
CA LYS A 240 27.68 24.83 0.75
C LYS A 240 28.63 24.91 1.96
N ASP A 241 29.57 25.85 1.94
CA ASP A 241 30.61 26.03 2.96
C ASP A 241 30.31 27.22 3.88
N CYS A 242 29.08 27.73 3.84
CA CYS A 242 28.67 28.89 4.62
C CYS A 242 28.42 28.50 6.08
N LYS A 243 29.19 29.08 7.01
CA LYS A 243 29.14 28.77 8.45
C LYS A 243 27.95 29.39 9.20
N ILE A 244 27.04 30.09 8.51
CA ILE A 244 25.85 30.69 9.13
C ILE A 244 24.73 29.64 9.09
N LYS A 245 24.20 29.25 10.27
CA LYS A 245 23.04 28.37 10.37
C LYS A 245 21.79 29.10 9.89
N ASP A 246 21.03 28.47 9.02
CA ASP A 246 19.86 29.06 8.35
C ASP A 246 18.87 29.64 9.37
N LYS A 247 18.50 30.92 9.22
CA LYS A 247 17.29 31.44 9.88
C LYS A 247 16.09 30.76 9.22
N ILE A 248 15.47 29.86 9.97
CA ILE A 248 14.19 29.23 9.64
C ILE A 248 13.18 30.36 9.37
N LYS A 249 12.52 30.29 8.22
CA LYS A 249 11.24 30.95 7.96
C LYS A 249 10.24 29.86 7.62
#